data_AF-A0AAU6U0P9-F1
#
_entry.id   AF-A0AAU6U0P9-F1
#
_cell.length_a   1.000
_cell.length_b   1.000
_cell.length_c   1.000
_cell.angle_alpha   90.00
_cell.angle_beta   90.00
_cell.angle_gamma   90.00
#
_symmetry.space_group_name_H-M   'P 1'
#
loop_
_entity.id
_entity.type
_entity.pdbx_description
1 polymer ?
#
loop_
_entity_poly.entity_id
_entity_poly.type
_entity_poly.pdbx_seq_one_letter_code
_entity_poly.pdbx_strand_id
1 'polypeptide(L)' 'MLEKAAIEVSYATGKVVKWSDIAFYLFDEHLKEAVKDLKARKSTAG' A
#
# COMPACT_ATOMS: atom_id res chain seq x y z
N MET A 1 -4.02 -1.80 12.40
CA MET A 1 -4.09 -0.33 12.22
C MET A 1 -2.75 0.14 11.72
N LEU A 2 -2.72 0.95 10.65
CA LEU A 2 -1.48 1.45 10.04
C LEU A 2 -0.64 2.28 11.03
N GLU A 3 -1.29 3.01 11.92
CA GLU A 3 -0.63 3.80 12.97
C GLU A 3 0.18 2.92 13.94
N LYS A 4 -0.34 1.77 14.35
CA LYS A 4 0.39 0.84 15.24
C LYS A 4 1.62 0.26 14.56
N ALA A 5 1.50 -0.11 13.29
CA ALA A 5 2.64 -0.60 12.50
C ALA A 5 3.71 0.49 12.33
N ALA A 6 3.30 1.74 12.07
CA ALA A 6 4.23 2.86 11.98
C ALA A 6 4.96 3.12 13.31
N ILE A 7 4.26 3.02 14.45
CA ILE A 7 4.87 3.13 15.79
C ILE A 7 5.89 2.00 16.01
N GLU A 8 5.54 0.77 15.68
CA GLU A 8 6.41 -0.40 15.84
C GLU A 8 7.71 -0.27 15.03
N VAL A 9 7.59 0.08 13.74
CA VAL A 9 8.74 0.29 12.86
C VAL A 9 9.58 1.47 13.37
N SER A 10 8.93 2.53 13.85
CA SER A 10 9.65 3.68 14.40
C SER A 10 10.48 3.31 15.62
N TYR A 11 9.92 2.49 16.51
CA TYR A 11 10.61 2.00 17.70
C TYR A 11 11.77 1.07 17.34
N ALA A 12 11.57 0.15 16.41
CA ALA A 12 12.59 -0.81 15.99
C ALA A 12 13.78 -0.15 15.25
N THR A 13 13.53 0.94 14.53
CA THR A 13 14.54 1.58 13.66
C THR A 13 15.14 2.87 14.22
N GLY A 14 14.54 3.45 15.27
CA GLY A 14 14.90 4.76 15.81
C GLY A 14 14.58 5.92 14.86
N LYS A 15 13.82 5.70 13.80
CA LYS A 15 13.42 6.73 12.82
C LYS A 15 11.91 6.96 12.91
N VAL A 16 11.46 8.20 12.75
CA VAL A 16 10.02 8.48 12.73
C VAL A 16 9.43 8.02 11.39
N VAL A 17 8.53 7.04 11.45
CA VAL A 17 7.76 6.52 10.31
C VAL A 17 6.30 6.95 10.43
N LYS A 18 5.71 7.44 9.34
CA LYS A 18 4.30 7.84 9.32
C LYS A 18 3.42 6.69 8.87
N TRP A 19 2.17 6.64 9.35
CA TRP A 19 1.18 5.65 8.90
C TRP A 19 0.96 5.68 7.38
N SER A 20 1.09 6.87 6.78
CA SER A 20 0.96 7.07 5.34
C SER A 20 2.06 6.36 4.57
N ASP A 21 3.27 6.28 5.10
CA ASP A 21 4.40 5.62 4.43
C ASP A 21 4.14 4.11 4.33
N ILE A 22 3.58 3.52 5.39
CA ILE A 22 3.12 2.13 5.40
C ILE A 22 1.97 1.92 4.41
N ALA A 23 1.01 2.87 4.36
CA ALA A 23 -0.11 2.81 3.42
C ALA A 23 0.38 2.82 1.96
N PHE A 24 1.29 3.74 1.63
CA PHE A 24 1.85 3.86 0.28
C PHE A 24 2.68 2.64 -0.11
N TYR A 25 3.44 2.07 0.82
CA TYR A 25 4.15 0.80 0.58
C TYR A 25 3.18 -0.31 0.19
N LEU A 26 2.11 -0.49 0.97
CA LEU A 26 1.07 -1.49 0.68
C LEU A 26 0.34 -1.21 -0.64
N PHE A 27 0.05 0.06 -0.93
CA PHE A 27 -0.56 0.44 -2.19
C PHE A 27 0.37 0.16 -3.36
N ASP A 28 1.64 0.52 -3.33
CA ASP A 28 2.54 0.31 -4.47
C ASP A 28 2.70 -1.19 -4.81
N GLU A 29 2.73 -2.07 -3.80
CA GLU A 29 2.79 -3.52 -4.02
C GLU A 29 1.53 -4.07 -4.73
N HIS A 30 0.35 -3.50 -4.47
CA HIS A 30 -0.92 -4.02 -4.98
C HIS A 30 -1.54 -3.18 -6.11
N LEU A 31 -1.09 -1.94 -6.30
CA LEU A 31 -1.68 -0.98 -7.23
C LEU A 31 -1.48 -1.41 -8.68
N LYS A 32 -0.34 -2.01 -9.02
CA LYS A 32 -0.06 -2.47 -10.38
C LYS A 32 -1.01 -3.58 -10.82
N GLU A 33 -1.24 -4.57 -9.96
CA GLU A 33 -2.19 -5.66 -10.25
C GLU A 33 -3.63 -5.13 -10.24
N ALA A 34 -4.01 -4.25 -9.31
CA ALA A 34 -5.33 -3.63 -9.31
C ALA A 34 -5.59 -2.83 -10.60
N VAL A 35 -4.61 -2.07 -11.09
CA VAL A 35 -4.71 -1.31 -12.35
C VAL A 35 -4.83 -2.27 -13.54
N LYS A 36 -4.05 -3.34 -13.57
CA LYS A 36 -4.10 -4.37 -14.61
C LYS A 36 -5.48 -5.05 -14.66
N ASP A 37 -6.00 -5.47 -13.51
CA ASP A 37 -7.31 -6.10 -13.40
C ASP A 37 -8.45 -5.16 -13.83
N LEU A 38 -8.40 -3.90 -13.41
CA LEU A 38 -9.40 -2.90 -13.80
C LEU A 38 -9.36 -2.60 -15.31
N LYS A 39 -8.17 -2.58 -15.93
CA LYS A 39 -8.03 -2.46 -17.38
C LYS A 39 -8.56 -3.71 -18.10
N ALA A 40 -8.26 -4.90 -17.59
CA ALA A 40 -8.71 -6.16 -18.16
C ALA A 40 -10.25 -6.31 -18.09
N ARG A 41 -10.88 -5.86 -17.00
CA ARG A 41 -12.35 -5.83 -16.86
C ARG A 41 -13.05 -4.96 -17.91
N LYS A 42 -12.36 -3.98 -18.50
CA LYS A 42 -12.91 -3.17 -19.60
C LYS A 42 -12.94 -3.92 -20.94
N SER A 43 -12.24 -5.05 -21.07
CA SER A 43 -12.09 -5.78 -22.34
C SER A 43 -13.07 -6.93 -22.53
N THR A 44 -13.90 -7.26 -21.52
CA THR A 44 -14.91 -8.35 -21.59
C THR A 44 -16.36 -7.84 -21.63
N ALA A 45 -16.56 -6.54 -21.83
CA ALA A 45 -17.84 -5.97 -22.24
C ALA A 45 -17.73 -5.53 -23.71
N GLY A 46 -17.76 -6.49 -24.62
CA GLY A 46 -17.73 -6.32 -26.07
C GLY A 46 -18.19 -7.59 -26.74
#